data_AF-A0A1F7B1L5-F1
#
_entry.id   AF-A0A1F7B1L5-F1
#
_cell.length_a   1.000
_cell.length_b   1.000
_cell.length_c   1.000
_cell.angle_alpha   90.00
_cell.angle_beta   90.00
_cell.angle_gamma   90.00
#
_symmetry.space_group_name_H-M   'P 1'
#
loop_
_entity.id
_entity.type
_entity.pdbx_description
1 polymer ?
#
loop_
_entity_poly.entity_id
_entity_poly.type
_entity_poly.pdbx_seq_one_letter_code
_entity_poly.pdbx_strand_id
1 'polypeptide(L)'
;MISSSTSLYFYSAFLQGNAALIGLIAIFIVYKKQYLDSSFDRLEKIIINYIHKAIGITLNYGNIFEIETYNINIYKDINNENKIKIEATTKEQAWIKRFSELKNIDNQRKTLWKTASLPIKLIFIILGASVISLPLSDFIHLNIYLEIILFIIFTISEICTLKLLFVFIKNQLSK
;
A
#
# COMPACT_ATOMS: atom_id res chain seq x y z
N MET A 1 -23.21 -39.16 -7.20
CA MET A 1 -23.35 -38.22 -8.32
C MET A 1 -23.22 -36.82 -7.75
N ILE A 2 -22.14 -36.11 -8.08
CA ILE A 2 -22.09 -34.66 -7.84
C ILE A 2 -23.10 -34.07 -8.82
N SER A 3 -24.09 -33.32 -8.32
CA SER A 3 -25.14 -32.78 -9.17
C SER A 3 -24.60 -31.58 -9.97
N SER A 4 -25.16 -31.30 -11.16
CA SER A 4 -24.81 -30.09 -11.93
C SER A 4 -24.88 -28.80 -11.10
N SER A 5 -25.83 -28.77 -10.16
CA SER A 5 -25.99 -27.66 -9.21
C SER A 5 -24.75 -27.41 -8.35
N THR A 6 -23.96 -28.44 -8.01
CA THR A 6 -22.82 -28.33 -7.08
C THR A 6 -21.65 -27.53 -7.67
N SER A 7 -21.35 -27.66 -8.96
CA SER A 7 -20.29 -26.85 -9.59
C SER A 7 -20.72 -25.41 -9.82
N LEU A 8 -21.99 -25.19 -10.18
CA LEU A 8 -22.59 -23.86 -10.26
C LEU A 8 -22.50 -23.13 -8.92
N TYR A 9 -22.85 -23.82 -7.82
CA TYR A 9 -22.68 -23.29 -6.47
C TYR A 9 -21.22 -22.96 -6.15
N PHE A 10 -20.29 -23.84 -6.52
CA PHE A 10 -18.86 -23.61 -6.29
C PHE A 10 -18.35 -22.36 -7.00
N TYR A 11 -18.54 -22.25 -8.32
CA TYR A 11 -18.05 -21.10 -9.09
C TYR A 11 -18.74 -19.80 -8.68
N SER A 12 -20.03 -19.85 -8.33
CA SER A 12 -20.75 -18.69 -7.79
C SER A 12 -20.18 -18.25 -6.44
N ALA A 13 -19.94 -19.18 -5.51
CA ALA A 13 -19.34 -18.87 -4.21
C ALA A 13 -17.93 -18.31 -4.36
N PHE A 14 -17.12 -18.86 -5.28
CA PHE A 14 -15.79 -18.37 -5.61
C PHE A 14 -15.81 -16.94 -6.13
N LEU A 15 -16.75 -16.62 -7.02
CA LEU A 15 -16.93 -15.29 -7.58
C LEU A 15 -17.33 -14.29 -6.50
N GLN A 16 -18.31 -14.64 -5.65
CA GLN A 16 -18.75 -13.78 -4.54
C GLN A 16 -17.64 -13.55 -3.52
N GLY A 17 -16.90 -14.60 -3.14
CA GLY A 17 -15.78 -14.51 -2.21
C GLY A 17 -14.67 -13.59 -2.73
N ASN A 18 -14.25 -13.78 -3.98
CA ASN A 18 -13.21 -12.94 -4.58
C ASN A 18 -13.68 -11.49 -4.81
N ALA A 19 -14.96 -11.26 -5.15
CA ALA A 19 -15.51 -9.91 -5.24
C ALA A 19 -15.49 -9.19 -3.87
N ALA A 20 -15.84 -9.91 -2.80
CA ALA A 20 -15.74 -9.38 -1.44
C ALA A 20 -14.29 -9.06 -1.05
N LEU A 21 -13.33 -9.91 -1.42
CA LEU A 21 -11.90 -9.65 -1.21
C LEU A 21 -11.44 -8.37 -1.91
N ILE A 22 -11.84 -8.13 -3.17
CA ILE A 22 -11.54 -6.87 -3.86
C ILE A 22 -12.07 -5.67 -3.07
N GLY A 23 -13.33 -5.73 -2.63
CA GLY A 23 -13.95 -4.64 -1.85
C GLY A 23 -13.15 -4.33 -0.60
N LEU A 24 -12.77 -5.36 0.17
CA LEU A 24 -11.97 -5.21 1.38
C LEU A 24 -10.59 -4.61 1.10
N ILE A 25 -9.90 -5.06 0.05
CA ILE A 25 -8.57 -4.56 -0.32
C ILE A 25 -8.64 -3.11 -0.79
N ALA A 26 -9.66 -2.76 -1.58
CA ALA A 26 -9.85 -1.39 -2.05
C ALA A 26 -10.02 -0.43 -0.87
N ILE A 27 -10.89 -0.79 0.09
CA ILE A 27 -11.09 -0.01 1.32
C ILE A 27 -9.79 0.09 2.12
N PHE A 28 -9.07 -1.03 2.31
CA PHE A 28 -7.80 -1.05 3.03
C PHE A 28 -6.76 -0.13 2.40
N ILE A 29 -6.60 -0.16 1.08
CA ILE A 29 -5.62 0.68 0.38
C ILE A 29 -5.97 2.16 0.50
N VAL A 30 -7.25 2.52 0.32
CA VAL A 30 -7.70 3.91 0.47
C VAL A 30 -7.43 4.40 1.89
N TYR A 31 -7.81 3.62 2.89
CA TYR A 31 -7.57 3.95 4.30
C TYR A 31 -6.07 4.08 4.60
N LYS A 32 -5.26 3.12 4.14
CA LYS A 32 -3.80 3.16 4.37
C LYS A 32 -3.16 4.35 3.68
N LYS A 33 -3.60 4.71 2.47
CA LYS A 33 -3.12 5.90 1.77
C LYS A 33 -3.44 7.17 2.56
N GLN A 34 -4.68 7.33 3.00
CA GLN A 34 -5.11 8.48 3.81
C GLN A 34 -4.31 8.58 5.12
N TYR A 35 -4.08 7.44 5.79
CA TYR A 35 -3.25 7.38 6.99
C TYR A 35 -1.81 7.83 6.72
N LEU A 36 -1.20 7.36 5.63
CA LEU A 36 0.17 7.72 5.27
C LEU A 36 0.29 9.19 4.86
N ASP A 37 -0.67 9.71 4.10
CA ASP A 37 -0.73 11.13 3.72
C ASP A 37 -0.85 12.01 4.98
N SER A 38 -1.78 11.67 5.90
CA SER A 38 -1.91 12.39 7.17
C SER A 38 -0.66 12.30 8.05
N SER A 39 -0.01 11.13 8.09
CA SER A 39 1.22 10.92 8.85
C SER A 39 2.37 11.74 8.27
N PHE A 40 2.47 11.82 6.94
CA PHE A 40 3.45 12.64 6.24
C PHE A 40 3.24 14.12 6.58
N ASP A 41 2.03 14.65 6.38
CA ASP A 41 1.70 16.06 6.65
C ASP A 41 1.95 16.44 8.11
N ARG A 42 1.63 15.54 9.05
CA ARG A 42 1.88 15.74 10.47
C ARG A 42 3.37 15.84 10.76
N LEU A 43 4.17 14.93 10.21
CA LEU A 43 5.61 14.87 10.48
C LEU A 43 6.36 16.02 9.80
N GLU A 44 5.92 16.40 8.59
CA GLU A 44 6.35 17.61 7.89
C GLU A 44 6.10 18.86 8.74
N LYS A 45 4.88 19.04 9.29
CA LYS A 45 4.60 20.15 10.22
C LYS A 45 5.49 20.13 11.46
N ILE A 46 5.80 18.95 12.01
CA ILE A 46 6.72 18.83 13.15
C ILE A 46 8.12 19.30 12.77
N ILE A 47 8.61 18.92 11.59
CA ILE A 47 9.92 19.32 11.08
C ILE A 47 10.01 20.83 10.88
N ILE A 48 9.00 21.44 10.24
CA ILE A 48 8.95 22.89 10.03
C ILE A 48 8.91 23.63 11.37
N ASN A 49 8.07 23.17 12.30
CA ASN A 49 7.97 23.75 13.64
C ASN A 49 9.29 23.62 14.42
N TYR A 50 10.07 22.57 14.15
CA TYR A 50 11.37 22.37 14.77
C TYR A 50 12.36 23.46 14.34
N ILE A 51 12.48 23.69 13.03
CA ILE A 51 13.28 24.81 12.53
C ILE A 51 12.72 26.14 13.01
N HIS A 52 11.42 26.36 12.87
CA HIS A 52 10.79 27.63 13.24
C HIS A 52 11.09 28.03 14.70
N LYS A 53 11.09 27.06 15.62
CA LYS A 53 11.48 27.28 17.01
C LYS A 53 12.96 27.64 17.18
N ALA A 54 13.84 27.11 16.34
CA ALA A 54 15.27 27.40 16.38
C ALA A 54 15.63 28.79 15.82
N ILE A 55 14.93 29.25 14.77
CA ILE A 55 15.32 30.45 14.00
C ILE A 55 14.30 31.59 14.03
N GLY A 56 13.08 31.35 14.52
CA GLY A 56 12.01 32.35 14.63
C GLY A 56 11.39 32.80 13.31
N ILE A 57 11.73 32.16 12.19
CA ILE A 57 11.21 32.49 10.85
C ILE A 57 10.59 31.28 10.17
N THR A 58 9.68 31.54 9.24
CA THR A 58 9.03 30.50 8.42
C THR A 58 9.86 30.29 7.15
N LEU A 59 10.26 29.05 6.87
CA LEU A 59 10.92 28.71 5.62
C LEU A 59 9.88 28.47 4.52
N ASN A 60 10.11 29.06 3.36
CA ASN A 60 9.39 28.69 2.15
C ASN A 60 10.21 27.61 1.43
N TYR A 61 9.61 26.45 1.20
CA TYR A 61 10.26 25.30 0.57
C TYR A 61 9.31 24.69 -0.47
N GLY A 62 9.85 24.23 -1.60
CA GLY A 62 9.06 23.53 -2.61
C GLY A 62 8.89 22.06 -2.27
N ASN A 63 9.95 21.43 -1.77
CA ASN A 63 9.96 20.05 -1.31
C ASN A 63 10.65 19.95 0.05
N ILE A 64 9.98 19.35 1.03
CA ILE A 64 10.48 19.21 2.40
C ILE A 64 11.84 18.49 2.48
N PHE A 65 12.16 17.62 1.52
CA PHE A 65 13.46 16.94 1.48
C PHE A 65 14.62 17.86 1.08
N GLU A 66 14.36 19.04 0.51
CA GLU A 66 15.41 20.01 0.16
C GLU A 66 16.06 20.59 1.42
N ILE A 67 15.29 20.73 2.50
CA ILE A 67 15.78 21.29 3.76
C ILE A 67 16.46 20.25 4.65
N GLU A 68 16.47 18.96 4.27
CA GLU A 68 17.08 17.87 5.05
C GLU A 68 18.54 18.15 5.37
N THR A 69 19.29 18.60 4.36
CA THR A 69 20.71 18.95 4.49
C THR A 69 20.88 20.45 4.38
N TYR A 70 21.84 20.99 5.12
CA TYR A 70 22.15 22.40 5.02
C TYR A 70 22.68 22.72 3.61
N ASN A 71 21.94 23.52 2.85
CA ASN A 71 22.34 24.01 1.55
C ASN A 71 22.25 25.54 1.52
N ILE A 72 23.39 26.18 1.32
CA ILE A 72 23.52 27.65 1.38
C ILE A 72 22.66 28.36 0.34
N ASN A 73 22.34 27.69 -0.79
CA ASN A 73 21.52 28.25 -1.86
C ASN A 73 20.04 28.34 -1.48
N ILE A 74 19.56 27.41 -0.64
CA ILE A 74 18.17 27.40 -0.14
C ILE A 74 17.97 28.53 0.86
N TYR A 75 19.01 28.82 1.64
CA TYR A 75 18.97 29.81 2.72
C TYR A 75 19.60 31.15 2.35
N LYS A 76 19.83 31.42 1.05
CA LYS A 76 20.61 32.58 0.58
C LYS A 76 20.12 33.92 1.16
N ASP A 77 18.80 34.09 1.26
CA ASP A 77 18.13 35.32 1.68
C ASP A 77 18.00 35.46 3.22
N ILE A 78 18.50 34.47 3.97
CA ILE A 78 18.47 34.45 5.44
C ILE A 78 19.74 35.12 5.99
N ASN A 79 19.60 35.83 7.12
CA ASN A 79 20.75 36.45 7.80
C ASN A 79 21.79 35.39 8.26
N ASN A 80 23.03 35.82 8.47
CA ASN A 80 24.13 34.90 8.82
C ASN A 80 23.93 34.23 10.19
N GLU A 81 23.30 34.91 11.15
CA GLU A 81 23.05 34.33 12.48
C GLU A 81 22.06 33.17 12.42
N ASN A 82 20.98 33.30 11.66
CA ASN A 82 20.01 32.22 11.49
C ASN A 82 20.59 31.10 10.62
N LYS A 83 21.43 31.38 9.63
CA LYS A 83 22.15 30.35 8.86
C LYS A 83 22.96 29.42 9.78
N ILE A 84 23.69 29.97 10.75
CA ILE A 84 24.45 29.19 11.74
C ILE A 84 23.51 28.32 12.59
N LYS A 85 22.38 28.89 13.06
CA LYS A 85 21.38 28.14 13.84
C LYS A 85 20.75 27.01 13.03
N ILE A 86 20.44 27.23 11.74
CA ILE A 86 19.94 26.19 10.83
C ILE A 86 20.98 25.09 10.68
N GLU A 87 22.23 25.46 10.39
CA GLU A 87 23.31 24.48 10.21
C GLU A 87 23.47 23.61 11.47
N ALA A 88 23.45 24.21 12.66
CA ALA A 88 23.48 23.47 13.93
C ALA A 88 22.27 22.54 14.07
N THR A 89 21.05 23.05 13.81
CA THR A 89 19.80 22.27 13.91
C THR A 89 19.80 21.06 12.97
N THR A 90 20.28 21.23 11.73
CA THR A 90 20.34 20.14 10.73
C THR A 90 21.31 19.01 11.11
N LYS A 91 22.28 19.29 11.99
CA LYS A 91 23.24 18.29 12.49
C LYS A 91 22.72 17.53 13.72
N GLU A 92 21.60 17.95 14.31
CA GLU A 92 21.06 17.30 15.50
C GLU A 92 20.51 15.89 15.19
N GLN A 93 20.75 14.93 16.08
CA GLN A 93 20.25 13.56 15.89
C GLN A 93 18.71 13.51 15.79
N ALA A 94 18.00 14.39 16.50
CA ALA A 94 16.56 14.50 16.43
C ALA A 94 16.06 14.98 15.05
N TRP A 95 16.85 15.80 14.34
CA TRP A 95 16.56 16.22 12.97
C TRP A 95 16.67 15.04 12.01
N ILE A 96 17.82 14.35 12.04
CA ILE A 96 18.12 13.18 11.19
C ILE A 96 17.05 12.10 11.38
N LYS A 97 16.66 11.83 12.64
CA LYS A 97 15.63 10.83 12.95
C LYS A 97 14.28 11.18 12.31
N ARG A 98 13.84 12.45 12.38
CA ARG A 98 12.57 12.88 11.77
C ARG A 98 12.60 12.77 10.25
N PHE A 99 13.70 13.13 9.59
CA PHE A 99 13.82 12.95 8.14
C PHE A 99 13.85 11.49 7.71
N SER A 100 14.52 10.64 8.49
CA SER A 100 14.50 9.19 8.27
C SER A 100 13.07 8.62 8.38
N GLU A 101 12.32 9.03 9.41
CA GLU A 101 10.90 8.66 9.56
C GLU A 101 10.05 9.18 8.39
N LEU A 102 10.25 10.43 7.96
CA LEU A 102 9.53 11.01 6.82
C LEU A 102 9.82 10.26 5.51
N LYS A 103 11.08 9.91 5.26
CA LYS A 103 11.51 9.12 4.10
C LYS A 103 10.89 7.73 4.12
N ASN A 104 10.81 7.09 5.29
CA ASN A 104 10.15 5.79 5.40
C ASN A 104 8.66 5.90 5.05
N ILE A 105 7.96 6.92 5.58
CA ILE A 105 6.55 7.17 5.25
C ILE A 105 6.38 7.45 3.75
N ASP A 106 7.21 8.31 3.16
CA ASP A 106 7.17 8.62 1.72
C ASP A 106 7.41 7.38 0.85
N ASN A 107 8.36 6.53 1.24
CA ASN A 107 8.61 5.28 0.55
C ASN A 107 7.40 4.33 0.65
N GLN A 108 6.78 4.21 1.82
CA GLN A 108 5.55 3.45 1.98
C GLN A 108 4.41 4.00 1.10
N ARG A 109 4.25 5.34 1.03
CA ARG A 109 3.25 6.00 0.17
C ARG A 109 3.44 5.63 -1.30
N LYS A 110 4.67 5.75 -1.80
CA LYS A 110 5.03 5.48 -3.20
C LYS A 110 4.93 4.00 -3.56
N THR A 111 5.19 3.10 -2.61
CA THR A 111 5.23 1.66 -2.85
C THR A 111 3.92 0.93 -2.51
N LEU A 112 2.95 1.58 -1.85
CA LEU A 112 1.68 0.97 -1.44
C LEU A 112 0.95 0.31 -2.61
N TRP A 113 0.79 1.02 -3.74
CA TRP A 113 0.10 0.48 -4.91
C TRP A 113 0.90 -0.64 -5.60
N LYS A 114 2.24 -0.45 -5.69
CA LYS A 114 3.13 -1.44 -6.30
C LYS A 114 3.08 -2.77 -5.54
N THR A 115 3.10 -2.71 -4.21
CA THR A 115 3.05 -3.90 -3.33
C THR A 115 1.67 -4.56 -3.34
N ALA A 116 0.59 -3.79 -3.45
CA ALA A 116 -0.78 -4.32 -3.59
C ALA A 116 -1.07 -4.92 -4.97
N SER A 117 -0.33 -4.53 -6.01
CA SER A 117 -0.67 -4.88 -7.40
C SER A 117 -0.67 -6.37 -7.69
N LEU A 118 0.24 -7.14 -7.09
CA LEU A 118 0.34 -8.58 -7.31
C LEU A 118 -0.90 -9.35 -6.80
N PRO A 119 -1.29 -9.25 -5.51
CA PRO A 119 -2.47 -9.95 -5.04
C PRO A 119 -3.75 -9.47 -5.74
N ILE A 120 -3.88 -8.17 -6.06
CA ILE A 120 -5.03 -7.66 -6.83
C ILE A 120 -5.13 -8.33 -8.21
N LYS A 121 -4.02 -8.41 -8.95
CA LYS A 121 -3.99 -9.08 -10.26
C LYS A 121 -4.42 -10.54 -10.18
N LEU A 122 -3.97 -11.26 -9.15
CA LEU A 122 -4.36 -12.66 -8.94
C LEU A 122 -5.87 -12.80 -8.71
N ILE A 123 -6.47 -11.94 -7.89
CA ILE A 123 -7.91 -11.93 -7.67
C ILE A 123 -8.67 -11.68 -8.99
N PHE A 124 -8.21 -10.73 -9.81
CA PHE A 124 -8.83 -10.48 -11.12
C PHE A 124 -8.69 -11.67 -12.08
N ILE A 125 -7.56 -12.37 -12.07
CA ILE A 125 -7.37 -13.59 -12.87
C ILE A 125 -8.34 -14.68 -12.39
N ILE A 126 -8.46 -14.91 -11.08
CA ILE A 126 -9.38 -15.90 -10.51
C ILE A 126 -10.83 -15.54 -10.84
N LEU A 127 -11.23 -14.28 -10.67
CA LEU A 127 -12.57 -13.81 -11.03
C LEU A 127 -12.86 -14.02 -12.52
N GLY A 128 -11.93 -13.64 -13.40
CA GLY A 128 -12.07 -13.86 -14.84
C GLY A 128 -12.24 -15.35 -15.17
N ALA A 129 -11.42 -16.21 -14.55
CA ALA A 129 -11.53 -17.65 -14.72
C ALA A 129 -12.88 -18.20 -14.20
N SER A 130 -13.37 -17.73 -13.05
CA SER A 130 -14.67 -18.13 -12.50
C SER A 130 -15.83 -17.67 -13.39
N VAL A 131 -15.80 -16.44 -13.91
CA VAL A 131 -16.81 -15.92 -14.85
C VAL A 131 -16.87 -16.75 -16.13
N ILE A 132 -15.72 -17.17 -16.66
CA ILE A 132 -15.65 -18.04 -17.85
C ILE A 132 -16.10 -19.47 -17.52
N SER A 133 -15.80 -19.97 -16.33
CA SER A 133 -16.14 -21.34 -15.90
C SER A 133 -17.64 -21.51 -15.62
N LEU A 134 -18.35 -20.44 -15.21
CA LEU A 134 -19.79 -20.47 -14.94
C LEU A 134 -20.65 -20.95 -16.13
N PRO A 135 -20.60 -20.34 -17.33
CA PRO A 135 -21.38 -20.81 -18.47
C PRO A 135 -20.90 -22.16 -19.03
N LEU A 136 -19.68 -22.58 -18.66
CA LEU A 136 -19.10 -23.85 -19.06
C LEU A 136 -19.29 -24.94 -18.01
N SER A 137 -19.97 -24.66 -16.89
CA SER A 137 -20.08 -25.58 -15.75
C SER A 137 -20.70 -26.92 -16.15
N ASP A 138 -21.69 -26.89 -17.04
CA ASP A 138 -22.38 -28.08 -17.52
C ASP A 138 -21.46 -28.93 -18.41
N PHE A 139 -20.62 -28.31 -19.24
CA PHE A 139 -19.61 -29.00 -20.05
C PHE A 139 -18.48 -29.58 -19.19
N ILE A 140 -18.05 -28.84 -18.17
CA ILE A 140 -17.03 -29.28 -17.21
C ILE A 140 -17.54 -30.50 -16.44
N HIS A 141 -18.82 -30.51 -16.05
CA HIS A 141 -19.48 -31.61 -15.34
C HIS A 141 -19.51 -32.93 -16.10
N LEU A 142 -19.53 -32.88 -17.44
CA LEU A 142 -19.49 -34.09 -18.26
C LEU A 142 -18.21 -34.91 -18.04
N ASN A 143 -17.14 -34.28 -17.52
CA ASN A 143 -15.89 -34.93 -17.19
C ASN A 143 -15.52 -34.69 -15.72
N ILE A 144 -15.90 -35.64 -14.85
CA ILE A 144 -15.68 -35.53 -13.40
C ILE A 144 -14.21 -35.37 -13.00
N TYR A 145 -13.27 -35.93 -13.77
CA TYR A 145 -11.84 -35.75 -13.52
C TYR A 145 -11.40 -34.31 -13.80
N LEU A 146 -11.92 -33.70 -14.87
CA LEU A 146 -11.67 -32.30 -15.20
C LEU A 146 -12.24 -31.37 -14.12
N GLU A 147 -13.46 -31.63 -13.65
CA GLU A 147 -14.09 -30.87 -12.58
C GLU A 147 -13.26 -30.90 -11.29
N ILE A 148 -12.83 -32.09 -10.85
CA ILE A 148 -12.01 -32.25 -9.63
C ILE A 148 -10.68 -31.51 -9.79
N ILE A 149 -10.01 -31.62 -10.94
CA ILE A 149 -8.74 -30.93 -11.19
C ILE A 149 -8.93 -29.41 -11.12
N LEU A 150 -9.98 -28.88 -11.76
CA LEU A 150 -10.29 -27.45 -11.70
C LEU A 150 -10.59 -27.00 -10.27
N PHE A 151 -11.39 -27.77 -9.53
CA PHE A 151 -11.72 -27.47 -8.14
C PHE A 151 -10.46 -27.35 -7.26
N ILE A 152 -9.51 -28.28 -7.42
CA ILE A 152 -8.21 -28.26 -6.73
C ILE A 152 -7.42 -27.02 -7.12
N ILE A 153 -7.33 -26.70 -8.42
CA ILE A 153 -6.59 -25.51 -8.92
C ILE A 153 -7.18 -24.22 -8.35
N PHE A 154 -8.50 -24.05 -8.38
CA PHE A 154 -9.17 -22.87 -7.82
C PHE A 154 -8.92 -22.76 -6.32
N THR A 155 -9.04 -23.87 -5.58
CA THR A 155 -8.81 -23.89 -4.13
C THR A 155 -7.36 -23.52 -3.77
N ILE A 156 -6.36 -24.10 -4.46
CA ILE A 156 -4.95 -23.76 -4.24
C ILE A 156 -4.69 -22.29 -4.57
N SER A 157 -5.25 -21.80 -5.67
CA SER A 157 -5.09 -20.40 -6.09
C SER A 157 -5.69 -19.43 -5.08
N GLU A 158 -6.84 -19.76 -4.49
CA GLU A 158 -7.46 -18.98 -3.42
C GLU A 158 -6.59 -18.94 -2.17
N ILE A 159 -6.08 -20.10 -1.72
CA ILE A 159 -5.19 -20.17 -0.56
C ILE A 159 -3.92 -19.32 -0.79
N CYS A 160 -3.32 -19.42 -1.98
CA CYS A 160 -2.17 -18.59 -2.35
C CYS A 160 -2.50 -17.09 -2.34
N THR A 161 -3.66 -16.71 -2.87
CA THR A 161 -4.13 -15.33 -2.91
C THR A 161 -4.36 -14.78 -1.50
N LEU A 162 -5.06 -15.52 -0.64
CA LEU A 162 -5.27 -15.17 0.76
C LEU A 162 -3.95 -15.04 1.53
N LYS A 163 -2.99 -15.93 1.29
CA LYS A 163 -1.65 -15.84 1.91
C LYS A 163 -0.92 -14.57 1.48
N LEU A 164 -0.92 -14.24 0.19
CA LEU A 164 -0.29 -13.01 -0.31
C LEU A 164 -0.96 -11.76 0.24
N LEU A 165 -2.29 -11.76 0.33
CA LEU A 165 -3.06 -10.68 0.95
C LEU A 165 -2.73 -10.50 2.41
N PHE A 166 -2.66 -11.59 3.17
CA PHE A 166 -2.28 -11.56 4.57
C PHE A 166 -0.87 -10.99 4.76
N VAL A 167 0.10 -11.44 3.96
CA VAL A 167 1.48 -10.91 3.99
C VAL A 167 1.50 -9.42 3.63
N PHE A 168 0.76 -9.00 2.60
CA PHE A 168 0.64 -7.60 2.22
C PHE A 168 0.08 -6.75 3.37
N ILE A 169 -1.07 -7.13 3.95
CA ILE A 169 -1.69 -6.40 5.06
C ILE A 169 -0.75 -6.35 6.25
N LYS A 170 -0.14 -7.48 6.62
CA LYS A 170 0.81 -7.55 7.74
C LYS A 170 1.99 -6.60 7.55
N ASN A 171 2.58 -6.58 6.35
CA ASN A 171 3.72 -5.70 6.04
C ASN A 171 3.31 -4.21 6.07
N GLN A 172 2.06 -3.89 5.78
CA GLN A 172 1.54 -2.53 5.87
C GLN A 172 1.14 -2.12 7.31
N LEU A 173 0.94 -3.08 8.21
CA LEU A 173 0.66 -2.83 9.62
C LEU A 173 1.92 -2.81 10.49
N SER A 174 2.98 -3.50 10.10
CA SER A 174 4.28 -3.40 10.77
C SER A 174 4.87 -2.00 10.56
N LYS A 175 5.22 -1.35 11.67
CA LYS A 175 5.81 0.00 11.73
C LYS A 175 7.11 0.12 10.94
#